data_AF-A0A3C2A3S3-F1
#
_entry.id   AF-A0A3C2A3S3-F1
#
_cell.length_a   1.000
_cell.length_b   1.000
_cell.length_c   1.000
_cell.angle_alpha   90.00
_cell.angle_beta   90.00
_cell.angle_gamma   90.00
#
_symmetry.space_group_name_H-M   'P 1'
#
loop_
_entity.id
_entity.type
_entity.pdbx_description
1 polymer ?
#
loop_
_entity_poly.entity_id
_entity_poly.type
_entity_poly.pdbx_seq_one_letter_code
_entity_poly.pdbx_strand_id
1 'polypeptide(L)'
;MDTLDFDFQPKTYFGDNRSSVVIARLHYPESQWGEELSIFAEYSQGLIYYEVADFYSNTYTVQPEFTAEPLRLNQLIFLIETMEDETGNSENIDLMKMGVPEVTSDFYPEITKYFEDRRRDQRKAH
;
A
#
# COMPACT_ATOMS: atom_id res chain seq x y z
N MET A 1 -18.31 12.47 13.75
CA MET A 1 -16.89 12.49 13.39
C MET A 1 -16.57 11.04 13.14
N ASP A 2 -16.61 10.59 11.89
CA ASP A 2 -16.37 9.18 11.58
C ASP A 2 -14.93 8.86 11.97
N THR A 3 -14.81 8.10 13.06
CA THR A 3 -13.55 7.60 13.60
C THR A 3 -13.05 6.49 12.71
N LEU A 4 -11.78 6.57 12.30
CA LEU A 4 -11.13 5.50 11.54
C LEU A 4 -11.16 4.20 12.36
N ASP A 5 -11.65 3.12 11.76
CA ASP A 5 -11.61 1.76 12.29
C ASP A 5 -10.32 1.07 11.82
N PHE A 6 -9.25 1.28 12.59
CA PHE A 6 -7.95 0.67 12.32
C PHE A 6 -7.94 -0.86 12.37
N ASP A 7 -8.95 -1.47 13.01
CA ASP A 7 -9.11 -2.93 13.10
C ASP A 7 -10.00 -3.48 11.98
N PHE A 8 -10.54 -2.63 11.11
CA PHE A 8 -11.33 -3.07 9.96
C PHE A 8 -10.53 -4.07 9.11
N GLN A 9 -11.14 -5.24 8.86
CA GLN A 9 -10.56 -6.34 8.10
C GLN A 9 -11.56 -6.80 7.04
N PRO A 10 -11.20 -6.78 5.74
CA PRO A 10 -12.05 -7.38 4.70
C PRO A 10 -12.30 -8.86 4.98
N LYS A 11 -13.50 -9.35 4.68
CA LYS A 11 -13.82 -10.79 4.84
C LYS A 11 -12.99 -11.68 3.92
N THR A 12 -12.71 -11.20 2.70
CA THR A 12 -11.87 -11.84 1.70
C THR A 12 -11.43 -10.80 0.68
N TYR A 13 -10.26 -10.99 0.07
CA TYR A 13 -9.86 -10.26 -1.13
C TYR A 13 -10.34 -10.94 -2.41
N PHE A 14 -10.56 -12.25 -2.35
CA PHE A 14 -10.74 -13.11 -3.50
C PHE A 14 -12.21 -13.43 -3.69
N GLY A 15 -12.74 -13.06 -4.86
CA GLY A 15 -14.04 -13.53 -5.36
C GLY A 15 -13.88 -14.77 -6.25
N ASP A 16 -14.97 -15.21 -6.86
CA ASP A 16 -14.97 -16.40 -7.71
C ASP A 16 -13.94 -16.25 -8.84
N ASN A 17 -12.97 -17.18 -8.86
CA ASN A 17 -11.98 -17.36 -9.93
C ASN A 17 -10.83 -16.32 -10.00
N ARG A 18 -10.51 -15.60 -8.91
CA ARG A 18 -9.30 -14.75 -8.84
C ARG A 18 -8.36 -15.22 -7.73
N SER A 19 -7.12 -15.54 -8.08
CA SER A 19 -6.04 -15.83 -7.14
C SER A 19 -5.15 -14.62 -6.86
N SER A 20 -5.25 -13.54 -7.64
CA SER A 20 -4.49 -12.31 -7.42
C SER A 20 -5.37 -11.08 -7.65
N VAL A 21 -5.25 -10.07 -6.78
CA VAL A 21 -6.00 -8.81 -6.86
C VAL A 21 -5.16 -7.63 -6.36
N VAL A 22 -5.42 -6.43 -6.89
CA VAL A 22 -4.88 -5.18 -6.35
C VAL A 22 -5.68 -4.79 -5.11
N ILE A 23 -5.00 -4.65 -3.97
CA ILE A 23 -5.64 -4.25 -2.70
C ILE A 23 -5.45 -2.77 -2.39
N ALA A 24 -4.43 -2.11 -2.94
CA ALA A 24 -4.24 -0.66 -2.85
C ALA A 24 -3.45 -0.12 -4.05
N ARG A 25 -3.72 1.13 -4.43
CA ARG A 25 -2.90 1.91 -5.37
C ARG A 25 -2.38 3.15 -4.66
N LEU A 26 -1.10 3.43 -4.83
CA LEU A 26 -0.38 4.56 -4.23
C LEU A 26 0.09 5.46 -5.37
N HIS A 27 -0.27 6.73 -5.30
CA HIS A 27 0.17 7.76 -6.25
C HIS A 27 1.01 8.81 -5.52
N TYR A 28 2.19 9.10 -6.03
CA TYR A 28 3.12 10.08 -5.46
C TYR A 28 3.16 11.34 -6.33
N PRO A 29 2.28 12.33 -6.11
CA PRO A 29 2.19 13.49 -7.01
C PRO A 29 3.36 14.47 -6.84
N GLU A 30 4.08 14.42 -5.72
CA GLU A 30 5.27 15.26 -5.48
C GLU A 30 6.54 14.72 -6.12
N SER A 31 6.51 13.51 -6.66
CA SER A 31 7.69 12.95 -7.28
C SER A 31 7.93 13.50 -8.69
N GLN A 32 9.16 13.33 -9.18
CA GLN A 32 9.55 13.87 -10.47
C GLN A 32 8.79 13.22 -11.64
N TRP A 33 8.36 11.97 -11.48
CA TRP A 33 7.74 11.18 -12.54
C TRP A 33 6.28 10.79 -12.26
N GLY A 34 5.73 11.19 -11.10
CA GLY A 34 4.38 10.82 -10.68
C GLY A 34 4.26 9.30 -10.51
N GLU A 35 5.15 8.68 -9.73
CA GLU A 35 5.18 7.23 -9.62
C GLU A 35 3.86 6.70 -9.06
N GLU A 36 3.43 5.60 -9.66
CA GLU A 36 2.27 4.83 -9.25
C GLU A 36 2.74 3.44 -8.84
N LEU A 37 2.38 3.03 -7.63
CA LEU A 37 2.62 1.69 -7.11
C LEU A 37 1.29 0.97 -6.90
N SER A 38 1.27 -0.31 -7.23
CA SER A 38 0.14 -1.20 -6.95
C SER A 38 0.55 -2.28 -5.97
N ILE A 39 -0.23 -2.43 -4.90
CA ILE A 39 -0.06 -3.51 -3.93
C ILE A 39 -0.99 -4.65 -4.31
N PHE A 40 -0.43 -5.81 -4.58
CA PHE A 40 -1.12 -7.04 -4.92
C PHE A 40 -1.24 -7.95 -3.70
N ALA A 41 -2.35 -8.69 -3.65
CA ALA A 41 -2.54 -9.84 -2.78
C ALA A 41 -2.72 -11.08 -3.65
N GLU A 42 -1.89 -12.10 -3.44
CA GLU A 42 -1.96 -13.39 -4.13
C GLU A 42 -2.27 -14.53 -3.16
N TYR A 43 -3.29 -15.33 -3.45
CA TYR A 43 -3.62 -16.51 -2.69
C TYR A 43 -2.86 -17.74 -3.20
N SER A 44 -2.02 -18.31 -2.34
CA SER A 44 -1.27 -19.52 -2.64
C SER A 44 -1.06 -20.36 -1.39
N GLN A 45 -1.26 -21.68 -1.49
CA GLN A 45 -1.01 -22.65 -0.41
C GLN A 45 -1.64 -22.30 0.96
N GLY A 46 -2.83 -21.67 0.96
CA GLY A 46 -3.53 -21.28 2.19
C GLY A 46 -3.09 -19.95 2.80
N LEU A 47 -2.19 -19.23 2.13
CA LEU A 47 -1.68 -17.92 2.54
C LEU A 47 -1.98 -16.87 1.48
N ILE A 48 -2.01 -15.61 1.92
CA ILE A 48 -2.11 -14.42 1.11
C ILE A 48 -0.73 -13.77 1.11
N TYR A 49 -0.06 -13.76 -0.04
CA TYR A 49 1.23 -13.11 -0.26
C TYR A 49 1.01 -11.68 -0.75
N TYR A 50 1.90 -10.76 -0.35
CA TYR A 50 1.84 -9.36 -0.73
C TYR A 50 3.03 -9.00 -1.61
N GLU A 51 2.76 -8.30 -2.70
CA GLU A 51 3.78 -7.80 -3.63
C GLU A 51 3.47 -6.35 -4.00
N VAL A 52 4.50 -5.56 -4.23
CA VAL A 52 4.36 -4.21 -4.79
C VAL A 52 4.95 -4.22 -6.18
N ALA A 53 4.20 -3.70 -7.14
CA ALA A 53 4.69 -3.49 -8.49
C ALA A 53 4.61 -2.03 -8.87
N ASP A 54 5.59 -1.58 -9.64
CA ASP A 54 5.67 -0.27 -10.26
C ASP A 54 5.83 -0.40 -11.78
N PHE A 55 6.01 0.74 -12.47
CA PHE A 55 6.24 0.74 -13.92
C PHE A 55 7.64 0.26 -14.32
N TYR A 56 8.63 0.40 -13.43
CA TYR A 56 10.04 0.15 -13.72
C TYR A 56 10.49 -1.27 -13.35
N SER A 57 9.56 -2.12 -12.89
CA SER A 57 9.83 -3.46 -12.39
C SER A 57 10.88 -3.47 -11.27
N ASN A 58 10.83 -2.46 -10.40
CA ASN A 58 11.64 -2.44 -9.18
C ASN A 58 11.12 -3.52 -8.22
N THR A 59 12.03 -4.03 -7.38
CA THR A 59 11.70 -5.03 -6.37
C THR A 59 11.51 -4.35 -5.03
N TYR A 60 10.39 -4.63 -4.36
CA TYR A 60 10.09 -4.08 -3.05
C TYR A 60 10.02 -5.17 -2.00
N THR A 61 10.59 -4.89 -0.83
CA THR A 61 10.34 -5.66 0.38
C THR A 61 9.20 -5.06 1.15
N VAL A 62 8.29 -5.92 1.61
CA VAL A 62 7.08 -5.55 2.36
C VAL A 62 6.99 -6.31 3.66
N GLN A 63 6.35 -5.70 4.66
CA GLN A 63 6.03 -6.35 5.92
C GLN A 63 4.57 -6.13 6.29
N PRO A 64 3.78 -7.19 6.53
CA PRO A 64 4.13 -8.61 6.37
C PRO A 64 4.24 -9.02 4.89
N GLU A 65 5.10 -10.01 4.60
CA GLU A 65 5.17 -10.63 3.26
C GLU A 65 3.96 -11.52 2.96
N PHE A 66 3.39 -12.14 3.99
CA PHE A 66 2.19 -12.96 3.86
C PHE A 66 1.38 -13.05 5.15
N THR A 67 0.10 -13.38 5.02
CA THR A 67 -0.82 -13.67 6.15
C THR A 67 -1.79 -14.79 5.82
N ALA A 68 -2.41 -15.39 6.83
CA ALA A 68 -3.46 -16.41 6.62
C ALA A 68 -4.83 -15.80 6.27
N GLU A 69 -5.06 -14.55 6.64
CA GLU A 69 -6.30 -13.79 6.44
C GLU A 69 -5.98 -12.41 5.86
N PRO A 70 -6.95 -11.70 5.25
CA PRO A 70 -6.76 -10.32 4.78
C PRO A 70 -6.17 -9.42 5.87
N LEU A 71 -5.40 -8.41 5.45
CA LEU A 71 -4.84 -7.43 6.39
C LEU A 71 -5.97 -6.67 7.09
N ARG A 72 -5.70 -6.23 8.30
CA ARG A 72 -6.44 -5.13 8.90
C ARG A 72 -5.98 -3.81 8.31
N LEU A 73 -6.80 -2.76 8.44
CA LEU A 73 -6.45 -1.43 7.96
C LEU A 73 -5.10 -0.95 8.52
N ASN A 74 -4.85 -1.13 9.82
CA ASN A 74 -3.56 -0.80 10.42
C ASN A 74 -2.38 -1.59 9.84
N GLN A 75 -2.57 -2.85 9.46
CA GLN A 75 -1.52 -3.67 8.87
C GLN A 75 -1.22 -3.25 7.43
N LEU A 76 -2.25 -2.86 6.65
CA LEU A 76 -2.03 -2.29 5.33
C LEU A 76 -1.33 -0.92 5.41
N ILE A 77 -1.73 -0.07 6.36
CA ILE A 77 -1.02 1.20 6.62
C ILE A 77 0.45 0.91 6.97
N PHE A 78 0.70 -0.01 7.89
CA PHE A 78 2.05 -0.40 8.27
C PHE A 78 2.86 -0.86 7.06
N LEU A 79 2.30 -1.76 6.24
CA LEU A 79 2.94 -2.24 5.02
C LEU A 79 3.33 -1.09 4.07
N ILE A 80 2.42 -0.15 3.82
CA ILE A 80 2.69 1.04 2.98
C ILE A 80 3.78 1.93 3.58
N GLU A 81 3.82 2.05 4.91
CA GLU A 81 4.76 2.92 5.61
C GLU A 81 6.17 2.31 5.77
N THR A 82 6.28 0.98 5.70
CA THR A 82 7.54 0.26 5.91
C THR A 82 8.05 -0.47 4.67
N MET A 83 7.39 -0.33 3.51
CA MET A 83 7.91 -0.91 2.27
C MET A 83 9.23 -0.24 1.88
N GLU A 84 10.17 -1.03 1.38
CA GLU A 84 11.51 -0.57 0.98
C GLU A 84 11.80 -1.03 -0.45
N ASP A 85 12.41 -0.16 -1.26
CA ASP A 85 12.94 -0.54 -2.57
C ASP A 85 14.28 -1.27 -2.38
N GLU A 86 14.34 -2.54 -2.78
CA GLU A 86 15.56 -3.35 -2.73
C GLU A 86 16.42 -3.18 -3.98
N THR A 87 15.94 -2.45 -4.98
CA THR A 87 16.70 -2.19 -6.18
C THR A 87 17.90 -1.35 -5.77
N GLY A 88 19.10 -1.95 -5.79
CA GLY A 88 20.38 -1.28 -5.49
C GLY A 88 20.72 -0.08 -6.40
N ASN A 89 19.78 0.35 -7.25
CA ASN A 89 19.77 1.65 -7.91
C ASN A 89 19.25 2.72 -6.93
N SER A 90 20.15 3.20 -6.08
CA SER A 90 19.93 4.34 -5.17
C SER A 90 19.48 5.65 -5.84
N GLU A 91 19.45 5.70 -7.17
CA GLU A 91 19.05 6.89 -7.94
C GLU A 91 17.58 6.91 -8.37
N ASN A 92 16.86 5.77 -8.37
CA ASN A 92 15.56 5.72 -9.04
C ASN A 92 14.35 5.94 -8.13
N ILE A 93 14.25 5.33 -6.94
CA ILE A 93 13.06 5.48 -6.10
C ILE A 93 13.45 5.48 -4.61
N ASP A 94 13.62 6.66 -4.02
CA ASP A 94 13.68 6.79 -2.56
C ASP A 94 12.28 7.14 -2.04
N LEU A 95 11.53 6.11 -1.64
CA LEU A 95 10.15 6.23 -1.12
C LEU A 95 10.02 7.28 -0.01
N MET A 96 11.04 7.43 0.84
CA MET A 96 11.03 8.43 1.90
C MET A 96 11.11 9.86 1.36
N LYS A 97 11.78 10.07 0.23
CA LYS A 97 11.86 11.38 -0.45
C LYS A 97 10.59 11.73 -1.24
N MET A 98 9.79 10.74 -1.62
CA MET A 98 8.56 10.97 -2.41
C MET A 98 7.40 11.51 -1.58
N GLY A 99 7.50 11.49 -0.25
CA GLY A 99 6.49 12.02 0.65
C GLY A 99 5.36 11.02 0.94
N VAL A 100 4.22 11.53 1.42
CA VAL A 100 3.07 10.68 1.78
C VAL A 100 2.21 10.43 0.54
N PRO A 101 1.97 9.19 0.08
CA PRO A 101 1.21 8.94 -1.16
C PRO A 101 -0.28 9.27 -1.02
N GLU A 102 -0.94 9.47 -2.15
CA GLU A 102 -2.39 9.39 -2.31
C GLU A 102 -2.77 7.91 -2.47
N VAL A 103 -3.60 7.39 -1.57
CA VAL A 103 -3.91 5.96 -1.53
C VAL A 103 -5.38 5.69 -1.83
N THR A 104 -5.65 4.73 -2.71
CA THR A 104 -7.00 4.26 -3.02
C THR A 104 -7.11 2.74 -2.85
N SER A 105 -8.29 2.27 -2.44
CA SER A 105 -8.57 0.84 -2.28
C SER A 105 -10.06 0.56 -2.44
N ASP A 106 -10.38 -0.54 -3.13
CA ASP A 106 -11.75 -1.06 -3.20
C ASP A 106 -12.12 -1.89 -1.95
N PHE A 107 -11.13 -2.28 -1.14
CA PHE A 107 -11.31 -3.13 0.04
C PHE A 107 -11.31 -2.35 1.35
N TYR A 108 -10.58 -1.24 1.41
CA TYR A 108 -10.40 -0.43 2.61
C TYR A 108 -11.02 0.96 2.44
N PRO A 109 -12.29 1.16 2.84
CA PRO A 109 -13.02 2.40 2.55
C PRO A 109 -12.40 3.64 3.20
N GLU A 110 -11.63 3.46 4.27
CA GLU A 110 -11.10 4.56 5.07
C GLU A 110 -9.64 4.91 4.77
N ILE A 111 -8.95 4.11 3.94
CA ILE A 111 -7.52 4.29 3.70
C ILE A 111 -7.20 5.63 3.03
N THR A 112 -8.04 6.04 2.08
CA THR A 112 -7.89 7.31 1.37
C THR A 112 -7.92 8.49 2.34
N LYS A 113 -8.90 8.50 3.26
CA LYS A 113 -9.03 9.55 4.27
C LYS A 113 -7.82 9.59 5.20
N TYR A 114 -7.31 8.44 5.64
CA TYR A 114 -6.11 8.38 6.49
C TYR A 114 -4.90 9.05 5.82
N PHE A 115 -4.61 8.71 4.56
CA PHE A 115 -3.46 9.26 3.84
C PHE A 115 -3.67 10.73 3.44
N GLU A 116 -4.89 11.17 3.14
CA GLU A 116 -5.22 12.59 2.94
C GLU A 116 -4.97 13.43 4.19
N ASP A 117 -5.41 12.93 5.35
CA ASP A 117 -5.20 13.58 6.63
C ASP A 117 -3.70 13.68 6.96
N ARG A 118 -2.96 12.59 6.72
CA ARG A 118 -1.50 12.54 6.91
C ARG A 118 -0.75 13.50 5.99
N ARG A 119 -1.13 13.59 4.70
CA ARG A 119 -0.58 14.58 3.75
C ARG A 119 -0.81 16.01 4.21
N ARG A 120 -2.02 16.31 4.70
CA ARG A 120 -2.37 17.64 5.21
C ARG A 120 -1.52 18.00 6.44
N ASP A 121 -1.26 17.05 7.33
CA ASP A 121 -0.46 17.30 8.52
C ASP A 121 1.04 17.44 8.19
N GLN A 122 1.57 16.68 7.22
CA GLN A 122 2.94 16.87 6.70
C GLN A 122 3.15 18.28 6.11
N ARG A 123 2.14 18.81 5.40
CA ARG A 123 2.17 20.16 4.81
C ARG A 123 2.07 21.29 5.83
N LYS A 124 1.46 21.06 7.00
CA LYS A 124 1.38 22.05 8.10
C LYS A 124 2.66 22.13 8.93
N ALA A 125 3.47 21.06 8.91
CA ALA A 125 4.73 21.00 9.63
C ALA A 125 5.90 21.70 8.91
N HIS A 126 5.66 22.18 7.67
CA HIS A 126 6.58 22.98 6.86
C HIS A 126 6.01 24.38 6.65
#